data_AF-A0A7S4FYK6-F1
#
_entry.id   AF-A0A7S4FYK6-F1
#
_cell.length_a   1.000
_cell.length_b   1.000
_cell.length_c   1.000
_cell.angle_alpha   90.00
_cell.angle_beta   90.00
_cell.angle_gamma   90.00
#
_symmetry.space_group_name_H-M   'P 1'
#
loop_
_entity.id
_entity.type
_entity.pdbx_description
1 polymer ?
#
loop_
_entity_poly.entity_id
_entity_poly.type
_entity_poly.pdbx_seq_one_letter_code
_entity_poly.pdbx_strand_id
1 'polypeptide(L)'
;FYTTNACYRQLNEAIVADKEAALWPYMRLIRNINSYLVNHPPQSDITTMRGTWMSPDTFQSFRRGNTYRLSQYVSTSAKESVAADFKGTCLLLFNIPRGCFNGASIAAVSEYGEDEAEYLLPPYTLVQCIRVDRDAKTISFDVMVDNRDWELRHECLGGAQHGPTTPKNVPYTWHVTAAEIL
;
A
#
# COMPACT_ATOMS: atom_id res chain seq x y z
N PHE A 1 8.34 10.00 -17.57
CA PHE A 1 8.16 8.67 -16.95
C PHE A 1 7.60 8.86 -15.55
N TYR A 2 6.75 7.96 -15.06
CA TYR A 2 6.22 8.04 -13.69
C TYR A 2 7.35 8.05 -12.66
N THR A 3 8.39 7.24 -12.89
CA THR A 3 9.54 7.04 -12.00
C THR A 3 10.45 8.25 -11.86
N THR A 4 10.22 9.36 -12.58
CA THR A 4 10.99 10.58 -12.34
C THR A 4 10.59 11.20 -11.01
N ASN A 5 11.58 11.65 -10.23
CA ASN A 5 11.36 12.23 -8.90
C ASN A 5 10.31 13.36 -8.87
N ALA A 6 10.24 14.16 -9.94
CA ALA A 6 9.26 15.24 -10.03
C ALA A 6 7.83 14.74 -10.30
N CYS A 7 7.68 13.72 -11.15
CA CYS A 7 6.37 13.26 -11.58
C CYS A 7 5.66 12.48 -10.48
N TYR A 8 6.33 11.52 -9.84
CA TYR A 8 5.68 10.70 -8.82
C TYR A 8 5.23 11.53 -7.60
N ARG A 9 6.04 12.53 -7.19
CA ARG A 9 5.72 13.37 -6.02
C ARG A 9 4.47 14.19 -6.27
N GLN A 10 4.42 14.91 -7.40
CA GLN A 10 3.26 15.73 -7.75
C GLN A 10 2.00 14.88 -7.96
N LEU A 11 2.15 13.68 -8.53
CA LEU A 11 1.05 12.74 -8.68
C LEU A 11 0.52 12.26 -7.32
N ASN A 12 1.40 11.80 -6.43
CA ASN A 12 1.01 11.34 -5.10
C ASN A 12 0.39 12.46 -4.26
N GLU A 13 0.93 13.68 -4.35
CA GLU A 13 0.33 14.87 -3.72
C GLU A 13 -1.09 15.13 -4.26
N ALA A 14 -1.31 15.04 -5.58
CA ALA A 14 -2.61 15.21 -6.19
C ALA A 14 -3.62 14.13 -5.75
N ILE A 15 -3.17 12.87 -5.62
CA ILE A 15 -3.99 11.75 -5.14
C ILE A 15 -4.37 11.94 -3.67
N VAL A 16 -3.39 12.27 -2.81
CA VAL A 16 -3.64 12.48 -1.38
C VAL A 16 -4.54 13.68 -1.14
N ALA A 17 -4.41 14.74 -1.95
CA ALA A 17 -5.29 15.90 -1.86
C ALA A 17 -6.74 15.60 -2.26
N ASP A 18 -6.96 14.56 -3.08
CA ASP A 18 -8.27 14.12 -3.59
C ASP A 18 -9.12 15.26 -4.16
N LYS A 19 -8.48 16.18 -4.89
CA LYS A 19 -9.13 17.30 -5.57
C LYS A 19 -9.17 17.04 -7.06
N GLU A 20 -10.37 17.03 -7.64
CA GLU A 20 -10.58 16.78 -9.08
C GLU A 20 -9.67 17.64 -9.97
N ALA A 21 -9.58 18.94 -9.69
CA ALA A 21 -8.75 19.87 -10.47
C ALA A 21 -7.24 19.53 -10.42
N ALA A 22 -6.76 18.99 -9.30
CA ALA A 22 -5.35 18.58 -9.14
C ALA A 22 -5.08 17.22 -9.81
N LEU A 23 -6.06 16.31 -9.80
CA LEU A 23 -5.97 14.98 -10.40
C LEU A 23 -6.12 15.00 -11.92
N TRP A 24 -6.93 15.91 -12.45
CA TRP A 24 -7.30 15.95 -13.87
C TRP A 24 -6.11 15.82 -14.84
N PRO A 25 -4.99 16.55 -14.69
CA PRO A 25 -3.85 16.45 -15.60
C PRO A 25 -3.21 15.04 -15.60
N TYR A 26 -3.34 14.29 -14.51
CA TYR A 26 -2.73 12.98 -14.33
C TYR A 26 -3.65 11.81 -14.68
N MET A 27 -4.94 12.03 -14.94
CA MET A 27 -5.90 10.94 -15.16
C MET A 27 -5.49 9.97 -16.26
N ARG A 28 -4.89 10.46 -17.35
CA ARG A 28 -4.36 9.60 -18.42
C ARG A 28 -3.19 8.76 -17.94
N LEU A 29 -2.26 9.36 -17.19
CA LEU A 29 -1.12 8.66 -16.62
C LEU A 29 -1.56 7.60 -15.61
N ILE A 30 -2.45 7.94 -14.67
CA ILE A 30 -3.02 7.01 -13.67
C ILE A 30 -3.65 5.81 -14.36
N ARG A 31 -4.49 6.03 -15.39
CA ARG A 31 -5.12 4.94 -16.15
C ARG A 31 -4.09 4.04 -16.81
N ASN A 32 -3.04 4.62 -17.40
CA ASN A 32 -1.99 3.85 -18.06
C ASN A 32 -1.19 3.02 -17.05
N ILE A 33 -0.82 3.59 -15.90
CA ILE A 33 -0.11 2.86 -14.83
C ILE A 33 -1.00 1.71 -14.32
N ASN A 34 -2.24 1.99 -13.93
CA ASN A 34 -3.13 0.94 -13.43
C ASN A 34 -3.40 -0.15 -14.46
N SER A 35 -3.56 0.22 -15.74
CA SER A 35 -3.69 -0.76 -16.82
C SER A 35 -2.43 -1.62 -16.94
N TYR A 36 -1.24 -1.04 -16.78
CA TYR A 36 0.00 -1.82 -16.75
C TYR A 36 0.02 -2.79 -15.58
N LEU A 37 -0.26 -2.35 -14.35
CA LEU A 37 -0.22 -3.20 -13.15
C LEU A 37 -1.18 -4.41 -13.27
N VAL A 38 -2.41 -4.18 -13.72
CA VAL A 38 -3.42 -5.23 -13.90
C VAL A 38 -3.01 -6.26 -14.97
N ASN A 39 -2.32 -5.82 -16.02
CA ASN A 39 -1.87 -6.70 -17.11
C ASN A 39 -0.56 -7.44 -16.82
N HIS A 40 0.13 -7.11 -15.73
CA HIS A 40 1.42 -7.71 -15.35
C HIS A 40 1.44 -8.17 -13.89
N PRO A 41 0.46 -8.97 -13.44
CA PRO A 41 0.41 -9.40 -12.04
C PRO A 41 1.63 -10.28 -11.69
N PRO A 42 1.99 -10.40 -10.40
CA PRO A 42 3.12 -11.19 -9.96
C PRO A 42 2.93 -12.65 -10.34
N GLN A 43 3.98 -13.26 -10.90
CA GLN A 43 3.94 -14.66 -11.36
C GLN A 43 4.18 -15.67 -10.23
N SER A 44 4.65 -15.19 -9.08
CA SER A 44 4.84 -15.94 -7.84
C SER A 44 4.47 -15.04 -6.65
N ASP A 45 4.29 -15.66 -5.48
CA ASP A 45 4.24 -14.91 -4.22
C ASP A 45 5.57 -14.17 -4.05
N ILE A 46 5.51 -12.91 -3.63
CA ILE A 46 6.70 -12.09 -3.44
C ILE A 46 6.57 -11.20 -2.23
N THR A 47 7.65 -11.07 -1.46
CA THR A 47 7.77 -10.07 -0.41
C THR A 47 8.59 -8.91 -0.94
N THR A 48 8.01 -7.71 -0.90
CA THR A 48 8.69 -6.47 -1.25
C THR A 48 8.83 -5.58 -0.02
N MET A 49 9.79 -4.66 -0.05
CA MET A 49 10.20 -3.87 1.09
C MET A 49 10.21 -2.38 0.76
N ARG A 50 9.88 -1.55 1.74
CA ARG A 50 9.98 -0.10 1.65
C ARG A 50 10.53 0.46 2.95
N GLY A 51 11.65 1.18 2.87
CA GLY A 51 12.07 2.08 3.94
C GLY A 51 11.15 3.31 3.98
N THR A 52 10.74 3.75 5.16
CA THR A 52 9.88 4.93 5.33
C THR A 52 10.35 5.79 6.50
N TRP A 53 10.08 7.09 6.38
CA TRP A 53 10.30 8.09 7.40
C TRP A 53 8.99 8.33 8.13
N MET A 54 8.74 7.47 9.12
CA MET A 54 7.50 7.47 9.89
C MET A 54 7.74 8.02 11.29
N SER A 55 6.83 8.85 11.81
CA SER A 55 6.95 9.31 13.20
C SER A 55 6.85 8.12 14.19
N PRO A 56 7.50 8.19 15.37
CA PRO A 56 7.35 7.16 16.39
C PRO A 56 5.89 6.90 16.77
N ASP A 57 5.07 7.95 16.88
CA ASP A 57 3.66 7.83 17.24
C ASP A 57 2.87 7.09 16.15
N THR A 58 3.12 7.42 14.88
CA THR A 58 2.52 6.73 13.73
C THR A 58 2.92 5.27 13.71
N PHE A 59 4.21 4.96 13.92
CA PHE A 59 4.67 3.58 14.03
C PHE A 59 3.95 2.86 15.17
N GLN A 60 3.87 3.48 16.35
CA GLN A 60 3.18 2.96 17.52
C GLN A 60 1.66 2.86 17.35
N SER A 61 1.05 3.41 16.30
CA SER A 61 -0.37 3.26 16.01
C SER A 61 -0.72 1.94 15.29
N PHE A 62 0.25 1.30 14.62
CA PHE A 62 0.00 0.06 13.89
C PHE A 62 -0.34 -1.10 14.83
N ARG A 63 -1.36 -1.89 14.47
CA ARG A 63 -1.83 -3.06 15.24
C ARG A 63 -1.97 -4.26 14.30
N ARG A 64 -1.49 -5.42 14.73
CA ARG A 64 -1.74 -6.69 14.04
C ARG A 64 -3.25 -6.94 13.92
N GLY A 65 -3.68 -7.43 12.76
CA GLY A 65 -5.08 -7.71 12.42
C GLY A 65 -5.81 -6.53 11.78
N ASN A 66 -5.33 -5.29 11.99
CA ASN A 66 -5.93 -4.12 11.36
C ASN A 66 -5.65 -4.09 9.86
N THR A 67 -6.62 -3.57 9.11
CA THR A 67 -6.51 -3.31 7.68
C THR A 67 -6.30 -1.82 7.45
N TYR A 68 -5.38 -1.50 6.55
CA TYR A 68 -5.01 -0.13 6.19
C TYR A 68 -5.21 0.06 4.70
N ARG A 69 -5.39 1.32 4.29
CA ARG A 69 -5.53 1.71 2.88
C ARG A 69 -4.36 2.63 2.52
N LEU A 70 -3.58 2.23 1.52
CA LEU A 70 -2.46 3.04 1.03
C LEU A 70 -3.05 4.23 0.26
N SER A 71 -2.84 5.47 0.69
CA SER A 71 -3.52 6.64 0.09
C SER A 71 -2.90 7.10 -1.24
N GLN A 72 -1.83 6.46 -1.69
CA GLN A 72 -1.01 6.91 -2.82
C GLN A 72 -0.35 5.71 -3.49
N TYR A 73 0.35 5.93 -4.61
CA TYR A 73 1.22 4.89 -5.15
C TYR A 73 2.36 4.61 -4.18
N VAL A 74 2.60 3.33 -3.91
CA VAL A 74 3.66 2.89 -3.01
C VAL A 74 4.67 2.06 -3.78
N SER A 75 5.83 2.67 -4.04
CA SER A 75 7.00 1.98 -4.58
C SER A 75 7.68 1.16 -3.49
N THR A 76 7.99 -0.09 -3.82
CA THR A 76 8.63 -1.09 -2.97
C THR A 76 9.70 -1.81 -3.78
N SER A 77 10.66 -2.45 -3.13
CA SER A 77 11.73 -3.21 -3.80
C SER A 77 11.76 -4.66 -3.33
N ALA A 78 12.02 -5.59 -4.23
CA ALA A 78 12.33 -6.98 -3.86
C ALA A 78 13.75 -7.14 -3.28
N LYS A 79 14.62 -6.12 -3.41
CA LYS A 79 15.99 -6.11 -2.90
C LYS A 79 16.03 -5.38 -1.56
N GLU A 80 16.42 -6.08 -0.50
CA GLU A 80 16.50 -5.48 0.83
C GLU A 80 17.51 -4.32 0.88
N SER A 81 18.64 -4.42 0.17
CA SER A 81 19.65 -3.36 0.14
C SER A 81 19.08 -2.01 -0.32
N VAL A 82 18.24 -2.03 -1.36
CA VAL A 82 17.57 -0.84 -1.89
C VAL A 82 16.61 -0.27 -0.85
N ALA A 83 15.78 -1.13 -0.24
CA ALA A 83 14.83 -0.68 0.78
C ALA A 83 15.51 -0.20 2.08
N ALA A 84 16.69 -0.76 2.41
CA ALA A 84 17.46 -0.41 3.60
C ALA A 84 18.08 0.98 3.49
N ASP A 85 18.47 1.42 2.30
CA ASP A 85 19.02 2.75 2.06
C ASP A 85 18.02 3.86 2.38
N PHE A 86 16.72 3.56 2.31
CA PHE A 86 15.63 4.48 2.67
C PHE A 86 15.10 4.28 4.10
N LYS A 87 15.75 3.47 4.96
CA LYS A 87 15.31 3.27 6.36
C LYS A 87 15.61 4.51 7.21
N GLY A 88 14.70 5.48 7.16
CA GLY A 88 14.68 6.58 8.12
C GLY A 88 14.23 6.14 9.50
N THR A 89 13.14 5.37 9.58
CA THR A 89 12.56 4.99 10.89
C THR A 89 12.08 3.55 10.97
N CYS A 90 11.45 3.01 9.93
CA CYS A 90 11.03 1.60 9.92
C CYS A 90 11.06 0.98 8.52
N LEU A 91 11.05 -0.35 8.47
CA LEU A 91 10.90 -1.12 7.23
C LEU A 91 9.49 -1.69 7.14
N LEU A 92 8.81 -1.41 6.03
CA LEU A 92 7.54 -2.05 5.71
C LEU A 92 7.80 -3.23 4.78
N LEU A 93 7.21 -4.38 5.09
CA LEU A 93 7.25 -5.59 4.27
C LEU A 93 5.85 -5.85 3.72
N PHE A 94 5.73 -6.05 2.41
CA PHE A 94 4.47 -6.32 1.73
C PHE A 94 4.56 -7.70 1.08
N ASN A 95 3.73 -8.64 1.55
CA ASN A 95 3.55 -9.92 0.90
C ASN A 95 2.48 -9.76 -0.18
N ILE A 96 2.90 -9.84 -1.45
CA ILE A 96 2.04 -9.72 -2.62
C ILE A 96 1.80 -11.14 -3.15
N PRO A 97 0.56 -11.66 -3.09
CA PRO A 97 0.25 -12.99 -3.60
C PRO A 97 0.41 -13.06 -5.12
N ARG A 98 0.73 -14.26 -5.62
CA ARG A 98 0.69 -14.56 -7.05
C ARG A 98 -0.67 -14.18 -7.64
N GLY A 99 -0.66 -13.53 -8.80
CA GLY A 99 -1.88 -13.14 -9.50
C GLY A 99 -2.61 -11.95 -8.87
N CYS A 100 -2.05 -11.30 -7.85
CA CYS A 100 -2.62 -10.09 -7.27
C CYS A 100 -2.61 -8.94 -8.29
N PHE A 101 -3.76 -8.29 -8.49
CA PHE A 101 -3.87 -7.13 -9.38
C PHE A 101 -3.52 -5.80 -8.70
N ASN A 102 -3.29 -5.82 -7.39
CA ASN A 102 -2.92 -4.65 -6.59
C ASN A 102 -1.40 -4.50 -6.42
N GLY A 103 -0.61 -5.09 -7.30
CA GLY A 103 0.83 -4.91 -7.31
C GLY A 103 1.48 -5.57 -8.51
N ALA A 104 2.49 -4.94 -9.09
CA ALA A 104 3.26 -5.54 -10.18
C ALA A 104 4.69 -5.01 -10.17
N SER A 105 5.62 -5.77 -10.74
CA SER A 105 6.95 -5.24 -11.03
C SER A 105 6.84 -4.18 -12.12
N ILE A 106 7.53 -3.07 -11.94
CA ILE A 106 7.67 -2.02 -12.95
C ILE A 106 9.11 -1.88 -13.44
N ALA A 107 10.00 -2.83 -13.10
CA ALA A 107 11.42 -2.78 -13.47
C ALA A 107 11.63 -2.59 -14.98
N ALA A 108 10.84 -3.26 -15.82
CA ALA A 108 10.92 -3.16 -17.28
C ALA A 108 10.56 -1.76 -17.86
N VAL A 109 9.86 -0.93 -17.09
CA VAL A 109 9.41 0.41 -17.50
C VAL A 109 9.93 1.53 -16.59
N SER A 110 10.69 1.17 -15.57
CA SER A 110 11.33 2.09 -14.63
C SER A 110 12.60 2.67 -15.26
N GLU A 111 12.86 3.94 -14.97
CA GLU A 111 14.12 4.59 -15.34
C GLU A 111 15.34 3.91 -14.68
N TYR A 112 15.13 3.25 -13.55
CA TYR A 112 16.16 2.53 -12.79
C TYR A 112 16.28 1.05 -13.17
N GLY A 113 15.42 0.57 -14.07
CA GLY A 113 15.49 -0.79 -14.61
C GLY A 113 15.41 -1.90 -13.54
N GLU A 114 16.17 -2.97 -13.77
CA GLU A 114 16.28 -4.15 -12.89
C GLU A 114 17.13 -3.90 -11.64
N ASP A 115 17.82 -2.76 -11.55
CA ASP A 115 18.73 -2.46 -10.43
C ASP A 115 17.96 -2.26 -9.12
N GLU A 116 16.79 -1.64 -9.18
CA GLU A 116 15.94 -1.45 -8.00
C GLU A 116 14.96 -2.60 -7.75
N ALA A 117 14.72 -3.47 -8.74
CA ALA A 117 13.69 -4.52 -8.69
C ALA A 117 12.36 -3.99 -8.14
N GLU A 118 11.92 -2.85 -8.69
CA GLU A 118 10.80 -2.07 -8.17
C GLU A 118 9.47 -2.76 -8.43
N TYR A 119 8.62 -2.77 -7.40
CA TYR A 119 7.22 -3.16 -7.43
C TYR A 119 6.37 -1.98 -6.98
N LEU A 120 5.27 -1.77 -7.70
CA LEU A 120 4.37 -0.65 -7.47
C LEU A 120 3.00 -1.14 -7.00
N LEU A 121 2.54 -0.64 -5.86
CA LEU A 121 1.17 -0.82 -5.37
C LEU A 121 0.34 0.42 -5.75
N PRO A 122 -0.85 0.27 -6.37
CA PRO A 122 -1.68 1.41 -6.74
C PRO A 122 -2.30 2.09 -5.50
N PRO A 123 -2.78 3.34 -5.65
CA PRO A 123 -3.53 4.02 -4.60
C PRO A 123 -4.74 3.20 -4.18
N TYR A 124 -5.09 3.37 -2.92
CA TYR A 124 -6.19 2.71 -2.23
C TYR A 124 -6.09 1.19 -2.12
N THR A 125 -4.92 0.62 -2.39
CA THR A 125 -4.64 -0.79 -2.08
C THR A 125 -4.88 -1.08 -0.61
N LEU A 126 -5.67 -2.11 -0.32
CA LEU A 126 -5.88 -2.60 1.04
C LEU A 126 -4.75 -3.55 1.45
N VAL A 127 -4.25 -3.34 2.66
CA VAL A 127 -3.20 -4.15 3.25
C VAL A 127 -3.57 -4.53 4.68
N GLN A 128 -3.40 -5.79 5.04
CA GLN A 128 -3.65 -6.27 6.40
C GLN A 128 -2.34 -6.37 7.17
N CYS A 129 -2.24 -5.70 8.32
CA CYS A 129 -1.05 -5.80 9.17
C CYS A 129 -1.00 -7.18 9.84
N ILE A 130 -0.04 -8.02 9.46
CA ILE A 130 0.10 -9.37 10.01
C ILE A 130 1.11 -9.46 11.15
N ARG A 131 2.08 -8.54 11.19
CA ARG A 131 3.12 -8.49 12.22
C ARG A 131 3.60 -7.07 12.42
N VAL A 132 3.91 -6.75 13.67
CA VAL A 132 4.56 -5.52 14.08
C VAL A 132 5.73 -5.90 14.99
N ASP A 133 6.96 -5.63 14.55
CA ASP A 133 8.18 -5.88 15.31
C ASP A 133 8.75 -4.54 15.78
N ARG A 134 8.61 -4.24 17.07
CA ARG A 134 9.01 -2.95 17.64
C ARG A 134 10.52 -2.83 17.77
N ASP A 135 11.20 -3.94 18.05
CA ASP A 135 12.64 -3.97 18.27
C ASP A 135 13.38 -3.86 16.93
N ALA A 136 12.94 -4.64 15.93
CA ALA A 136 13.50 -4.57 14.58
C ALA A 136 12.99 -3.36 13.77
N LYS A 137 12.02 -2.61 14.31
CA LYS A 137 11.31 -1.52 13.63
C LYS A 137 10.76 -1.95 12.27
N THR A 138 10.03 -3.07 12.25
CA THR A 138 9.42 -3.59 11.02
C THR A 138 7.91 -3.77 11.17
N ILE A 139 7.20 -3.59 10.05
CA ILE A 139 5.77 -3.88 9.95
C ILE A 139 5.58 -4.75 8.71
N SER A 140 4.93 -5.90 8.87
CA SER A 140 4.61 -6.79 7.76
C SER A 140 3.13 -6.73 7.44
N PHE A 141 2.84 -6.69 6.15
CA PHE A 141 1.49 -6.63 5.61
C PHE A 141 1.26 -7.72 4.57
N ASP A 142 0.04 -8.22 4.51
CA ASP A 142 -0.47 -8.97 3.35
C ASP A 142 -1.25 -8.01 2.45
N VAL A 143 -0.91 -7.99 1.16
CA VAL A 143 -1.66 -7.24 0.16
C VAL A 143 -2.91 -8.01 -0.21
N MET A 144 -4.07 -7.35 -0.10
CA MET A 144 -5.34 -7.99 -0.42
C MET A 144 -5.50 -8.12 -1.94
N VAL A 145 -5.88 -9.32 -2.40
CA VAL A 145 -6.02 -9.64 -3.84
C VAL A 145 -7.16 -8.87 -4.50
N ASP A 146 -8.27 -8.71 -3.79
CA ASP A 146 -9.43 -7.95 -4.26
C ASP A 146 -9.94 -7.03 -3.15
N ASN A 147 -9.98 -5.73 -3.43
CA ASN A 147 -10.55 -4.75 -2.50
C ASN A 147 -12.06 -4.94 -2.33
N ARG A 148 -12.75 -5.46 -3.35
CA ARG A 148 -14.20 -5.66 -3.37
C ARG A 148 -14.66 -6.72 -2.38
N ASP A 149 -13.91 -7.82 -2.29
CA ASP A 149 -14.21 -8.90 -1.34
C ASP A 149 -14.17 -8.42 0.11
N TRP A 150 -13.27 -7.48 0.41
CA TRP A 150 -13.21 -6.86 1.73
C TRP A 150 -14.42 -5.96 1.99
N GLU A 151 -14.76 -5.10 1.04
CA GLU A 151 -15.87 -4.15 1.15
C GLU A 151 -17.21 -4.88 1.36
N LEU A 152 -17.48 -5.94 0.60
CA LEU A 152 -18.68 -6.76 0.74
C LEU A 152 -18.83 -7.39 2.13
N ARG A 153 -17.73 -7.87 2.73
CA ARG A 153 -17.75 -8.44 4.09
C ARG A 153 -18.13 -7.41 5.15
N HIS A 154 -17.84 -6.13 4.91
CA HIS A 154 -18.10 -5.06 5.88
C HIS A 154 -19.48 -4.42 5.67
N GLU A 155 -19.96 -4.32 4.44
CA GLU A 155 -21.33 -3.88 4.15
C GLU A 155 -22.37 -4.84 4.74
N CYS A 156 -22.13 -6.16 4.65
CA CYS A 156 -23.05 -7.16 5.23
C CYS A 156 -23.10 -7.12 6.77
N LEU A 157 -22.06 -6.63 7.45
CA LEU A 157 -22.02 -6.51 8.91
C LEU A 157 -22.62 -5.18 9.41
N GLY A 158 -22.78 -4.18 8.55
CA GLY A 158 -23.38 -2.88 8.87
C GLY A 158 -24.91 -2.83 8.78
N GLY A 159 -25.56 -3.88 8.24
CA GLY A 159 -27.01 -3.91 8.02
C GLY A 159 -27.86 -4.47 9.18
N ALA A 160 -27.26 -5.04 10.22
CA ALA A 160 -28.00 -5.61 11.35
C ALA A 160 -27.85 -4.75 12.61
N GLN A 161 -28.65 -3.69 12.71
CA GLN A 161 -28.95 -3.12 14.01
C GLN A 161 -29.87 -4.09 14.78
N HIS A 162 -29.42 -4.49 15.99
CA HIS A 162 -30.15 -5.17 17.08
C HIS A 162 -30.20 -6.70 17.11
N GLY A 163 -29.24 -7.28 17.85
CA GLY A 163 -29.35 -8.57 18.55
C GLY A 163 -28.18 -8.75 19.54
N PRO A 164 -28.38 -9.23 20.77
CA PRO A 164 -27.37 -9.16 21.82
C PRO A 164 -26.43 -10.38 21.85
N THR A 165 -25.22 -10.12 22.34
CA THR A 165 -24.19 -11.04 22.88
C THR A 165 -23.38 -11.91 21.90
N THR A 166 -22.43 -11.28 21.22
CA THR A 166 -21.08 -11.82 21.01
C THR A 166 -20.07 -10.74 21.42
N PRO A 167 -18.83 -11.08 21.83
CA PRO A 167 -17.94 -10.13 22.48
C PRO A 167 -17.57 -8.99 21.52
N LYS A 168 -18.26 -7.87 21.70
CA LYS A 168 -17.92 -6.55 21.20
C LYS A 168 -16.59 -6.18 21.85
N ASN A 169 -15.51 -6.18 21.08
CA ASN A 169 -14.41 -5.22 21.16
C ASN A 169 -13.21 -5.71 20.35
N VAL A 170 -13.36 -5.71 19.03
CA VAL A 170 -12.27 -5.15 18.23
C VAL A 170 -12.88 -3.90 17.59
N PRO A 171 -12.68 -2.69 18.16
CA PRO A 171 -13.02 -1.48 17.44
C PRO A 171 -12.22 -1.49 16.14
N TYR A 172 -12.89 -1.74 15.02
CA TYR A 172 -12.35 -1.44 13.69
C TYR A 172 -12.42 0.07 13.53
N THR A 173 -11.51 0.77 14.20
CA THR A 173 -11.31 2.17 13.96
C THR A 173 -10.67 2.30 12.59
N TRP A 174 -11.29 3.13 11.73
CA TRP A 174 -10.68 3.69 10.54
C TRP A 174 -9.46 4.53 10.95
N HIS A 175 -8.38 3.86 11.32
CA HIS A 175 -7.16 4.53 11.74
C HIS A 175 -6.34 4.82 10.50
N VAL A 176 -6.36 6.11 10.16
CA VAL A 176 -5.30 6.80 9.42
C VAL A 176 -5.25 6.40 7.95
N THR A 177 -5.75 7.29 7.08
CA THR A 177 -5.18 7.41 5.73
C THR A 177 -3.68 7.55 5.94
N ALA A 178 -2.91 6.54 5.54
CA ALA A 178 -1.49 6.46 5.82
C ALA A 178 -0.70 7.41 4.89
N ALA A 179 -1.06 8.69 4.92
CA ALA A 179 -0.35 9.77 4.26
C ALA A 179 1.13 9.82 4.71
N GLU A 180 1.44 9.25 5.88
CA GLU A 180 2.77 9.17 6.47
C GLU A 180 3.55 7.87 6.17
N ILE A 181 3.10 7.01 5.24
CA ILE A 181 3.94 5.90 4.71
C ILE A 181 5.03 6.42 3.73
N LEU A 182 5.23 7.75 3.69
CA LEU A 182 6.24 8.40 2.85
C LEU A 182 7.67 8.12 3.31
#